data_AF-A0A2U1S7D1-F1
#
_entry.id   AF-A0A2U1S7D1-F1
#
_cell.length_a   1.000
_cell.length_b   1.000
_cell.length_c   1.000
_cell.angle_alpha   90.00
_cell.angle_beta   90.00
_cell.angle_gamma   90.00
#
_symmetry.space_group_name_H-M   'P 1'
#
loop_
_entity.id
_entity.type
_entity.pdbx_description
1 polymer ?
#
loop_
_entity_poly.entity_id
_entity_poly.type
_entity_poly.pdbx_seq_one_letter_code
_entity_poly.pdbx_strand_id
1 'polypeptide(L)'
;MRRPYVILIGSASGIGKSTIAAELAKKLNIKHLVESDFIREVVRGIIGSEYAPALHSSSYNAYKTLRDKNRYQSYDELISAGFEEHASFVIPAIEKVIYRAINDYDDIILEGVHLVPGLIDLEQFKEIANIYFFVLASDEESHKERFVKRAVQIHRGGKQLDYFTENRIIHDHLLKKAEDNEVPIIYTESIDSSLKKMLRTINKSCRTIKLKNSLDELEDIIDILIRKHNGSFEKISYIMDGFTDPLVRNVNINETKEAESFLNYLNTHPNKKEEMEKLYNLSKYREFLICASDIEELNLIEKELDDKGYLYKEI
;
A
#
# COMPACT_ATOMS: atom_id res chain seq x y z
N MET A 1 6.99 -24.51 3.32
CA MET A 1 7.30 -24.12 1.94
C MET A 1 7.34 -22.60 1.86
N ARG A 2 8.15 -22.02 0.96
CA ARG A 2 8.20 -20.56 0.75
C ARG A 2 6.84 -20.07 0.22
N ARG A 3 6.30 -19.01 0.80
CA ARG A 3 5.14 -18.29 0.24
C ARG A 3 5.64 -17.28 -0.79
N PRO A 4 5.24 -17.38 -2.07
CA PRO A 4 5.65 -16.43 -3.09
C PRO A 4 5.05 -15.05 -2.84
N TYR A 5 5.74 -14.02 -3.29
CA TYR A 5 5.27 -12.64 -3.27
C TYR A 5 4.36 -12.38 -4.48
N VAL A 6 3.17 -11.85 -4.21
CA VAL A 6 2.23 -11.34 -5.22
C VAL A 6 2.06 -9.86 -4.98
N ILE A 7 2.67 -9.03 -5.82
CA ILE A 7 2.65 -7.57 -5.68
C ILE A 7 1.82 -6.97 -6.80
N LEU A 8 0.76 -6.24 -6.44
CA LEU A 8 -0.17 -5.59 -7.35
C LEU A 8 0.05 -4.07 -7.28
N ILE A 9 0.21 -3.41 -8.41
CA ILE A 9 0.44 -1.97 -8.52
C ILE A 9 -0.61 -1.36 -9.45
N GLY A 10 -1.72 -0.91 -8.87
CA GLY A 10 -2.82 -0.25 -9.56
C GLY A 10 -2.59 1.25 -9.70
N SER A 11 -2.95 1.82 -10.85
CA SER A 11 -2.95 3.28 -11.03
C SER A 11 -3.58 3.67 -12.35
N ALA A 12 -4.01 4.93 -12.47
CA ALA A 12 -4.39 5.51 -13.75
C ALA A 12 -3.19 5.65 -14.71
N SER A 13 -3.48 5.92 -15.97
CA SER A 13 -2.43 6.10 -16.99
C SER A 13 -1.66 7.38 -16.74
N GLY A 14 -0.34 7.35 -16.88
CA GLY A 14 0.51 8.54 -16.76
C GLY A 14 0.97 8.87 -15.34
N ILE A 15 0.67 8.03 -14.34
CA ILE A 15 1.11 8.27 -12.95
C ILE A 15 2.57 7.83 -12.71
N GLY A 16 3.13 6.93 -13.52
CA GLY A 16 4.52 6.45 -13.35
C GLY A 16 4.64 4.99 -12.86
N LYS A 17 3.52 4.25 -12.88
CA LYS A 17 3.42 2.85 -12.44
C LYS A 17 4.47 1.92 -13.02
N SER A 18 4.70 1.94 -14.34
CA SER A 18 5.60 1.01 -15.02
C SER A 18 7.05 1.22 -14.60
N THR A 19 7.45 2.48 -14.35
CA THR A 19 8.78 2.81 -13.84
C THR A 19 8.98 2.34 -12.41
N ILE A 20 8.02 2.60 -11.52
CA ILE A 20 8.09 2.15 -10.12
C ILE A 20 8.08 0.62 -10.03
N ALA A 21 7.23 -0.05 -10.82
CA ALA A 21 7.15 -1.51 -10.86
C ALA A 21 8.47 -2.15 -11.34
N ALA A 22 9.11 -1.59 -12.37
CA ALA A 22 10.40 -2.07 -12.86
C ALA A 22 11.53 -1.92 -11.83
N GLU A 23 11.62 -0.76 -11.17
CA GLU A 23 12.62 -0.55 -10.13
C GLU A 23 12.36 -1.40 -8.88
N LEU A 24 11.08 -1.63 -8.52
CA LEU A 24 10.73 -2.54 -7.42
C LEU A 24 11.10 -3.98 -7.75
N ALA A 25 10.79 -4.45 -8.96
CA ALA A 25 11.16 -5.78 -9.44
C ALA A 25 12.68 -5.99 -9.37
N LYS A 26 13.46 -4.98 -9.80
CA LYS A 26 14.92 -5.00 -9.71
C LYS A 26 15.41 -5.06 -8.26
N LYS A 27 14.85 -4.24 -7.36
CA LYS A 27 15.24 -4.23 -5.93
C LYS A 27 14.92 -5.54 -5.22
N LEU A 28 13.80 -6.18 -5.55
CA LEU A 28 13.36 -7.45 -4.95
C LEU A 28 13.87 -8.69 -5.71
N ASN A 29 14.61 -8.50 -6.81
CA ASN A 29 15.06 -9.57 -7.70
C ASN A 29 13.90 -10.46 -8.22
N ILE A 30 12.75 -9.85 -8.48
CA ILE A 30 11.55 -10.52 -9.01
C ILE A 30 11.61 -10.48 -10.54
N LYS A 31 11.60 -11.67 -11.17
CA LYS A 31 11.71 -11.80 -12.63
C LYS A 31 10.39 -11.59 -13.36
N HIS A 32 9.28 -11.95 -12.73
CA HIS A 32 7.96 -11.91 -13.37
C HIS A 32 7.31 -10.55 -13.12
N LEU A 33 7.56 -9.60 -14.03
CA LEU A 33 6.86 -8.33 -14.10
C LEU A 33 5.87 -8.36 -15.27
N VAL A 34 4.58 -8.24 -14.99
CA VAL A 34 3.51 -8.41 -15.98
C VAL A 34 2.59 -7.19 -16.00
N GLU A 35 2.43 -6.59 -17.17
CA GLU A 35 1.46 -5.49 -17.37
C GLU A 35 0.07 -6.05 -17.69
N SER A 36 -0.94 -5.57 -16.97
CA SER A 36 -2.34 -5.97 -17.18
C SER A 36 -2.86 -5.63 -18.58
N ASP A 37 -2.27 -4.64 -19.26
CA ASP A 37 -2.58 -4.33 -20.66
C ASP A 37 -2.23 -5.52 -21.59
N PHE A 38 -1.13 -6.26 -21.35
CA PHE A 38 -0.83 -7.47 -22.14
C PHE A 38 -1.85 -8.57 -21.91
N ILE A 39 -2.29 -8.75 -20.66
CA ILE A 39 -3.36 -9.71 -20.33
C ILE A 39 -4.64 -9.31 -21.07
N ARG A 40 -4.97 -8.02 -21.09
CA ARG A 40 -6.13 -7.51 -21.85
C ARG A 40 -6.03 -7.83 -23.33
N GLU A 41 -4.86 -7.68 -23.97
CA GLU A 41 -4.70 -8.03 -25.39
C GLU A 41 -5.00 -9.50 -25.67
N VAL A 42 -4.59 -10.40 -24.77
CA VAL A 42 -4.94 -11.83 -24.88
C VAL A 42 -6.45 -12.03 -24.77
N VAL A 43 -7.11 -11.39 -23.79
CA VAL A 43 -8.57 -11.49 -23.62
C VAL A 43 -9.32 -10.90 -24.82
N ARG A 44 -8.83 -9.79 -25.39
CA ARG A 44 -9.38 -9.16 -26.62
C ARG A 44 -9.33 -10.09 -27.83
N GLY A 45 -8.30 -10.94 -27.93
CA GLY A 45 -8.19 -11.93 -29.00
C GLY A 45 -9.23 -13.06 -28.90
N ILE A 46 -9.82 -13.25 -27.73
CA ILE A 46 -10.79 -14.32 -27.45
C ILE A 46 -12.23 -13.79 -27.53
N ILE A 47 -12.49 -12.60 -26.97
CA ILE A 47 -13.84 -12.02 -26.88
C ILE A 47 -13.97 -10.91 -27.91
N GLY A 48 -14.87 -11.06 -28.89
CA GLY A 48 -15.15 -10.05 -29.91
C GLY A 48 -15.75 -8.74 -29.34
N SER A 49 -15.47 -7.63 -30.02
CA SER A 49 -15.93 -6.27 -29.65
C SER A 49 -17.45 -6.12 -29.58
N GLU A 50 -18.17 -6.95 -30.31
CA GLU A 50 -19.64 -7.03 -30.33
C GLU A 50 -20.20 -7.60 -29.02
N TYR A 51 -19.41 -8.39 -28.29
CA TYR A 51 -19.79 -8.99 -27.01
C TYR A 51 -19.24 -8.20 -25.82
N ALA A 52 -18.02 -7.66 -25.93
CA ALA A 52 -17.38 -6.89 -24.86
C ALA A 52 -16.82 -5.55 -25.39
N PRO A 53 -17.67 -4.59 -25.79
CA PRO A 53 -17.19 -3.34 -26.38
C PRO A 53 -16.28 -2.54 -25.43
N ALA A 54 -16.53 -2.57 -24.12
CA ALA A 54 -15.69 -1.91 -23.12
C ALA A 54 -14.25 -2.47 -23.12
N LEU A 55 -14.07 -3.79 -23.29
CA LEU A 55 -12.76 -4.45 -23.38
C LEU A 55 -11.92 -3.96 -24.57
N HIS A 56 -12.56 -3.59 -25.67
CA HIS A 56 -11.91 -3.11 -26.90
C HIS A 56 -11.67 -1.59 -26.92
N SER A 57 -12.21 -0.86 -25.95
CA SER A 57 -11.96 0.57 -25.77
C SER A 57 -10.72 0.85 -24.91
N SER A 58 -10.28 2.11 -24.86
CA SER A 58 -9.39 2.57 -23.78
C SER A 58 -10.17 2.71 -22.48
N SER A 59 -9.53 2.49 -21.33
CA SER A 59 -10.16 2.61 -20.00
C SER A 59 -10.97 3.90 -19.80
N TYR A 60 -10.40 5.05 -20.19
CA TYR A 60 -11.02 6.38 -20.12
C TYR A 60 -12.15 6.62 -21.13
N ASN A 61 -12.39 5.71 -22.07
CA ASN A 61 -13.46 5.79 -23.07
C ASN A 61 -14.53 4.71 -22.89
N ALA A 62 -14.32 3.76 -21.98
CA ALA A 62 -15.19 2.59 -21.83
C ALA A 62 -16.64 2.95 -21.49
N TYR A 63 -16.84 4.04 -20.76
CA TYR A 63 -18.17 4.57 -20.44
C TYR A 63 -19.05 4.86 -21.67
N LYS A 64 -18.43 5.12 -22.84
CA LYS A 64 -19.19 5.35 -24.07
C LYS A 64 -19.95 4.11 -24.54
N THR A 65 -19.49 2.93 -24.12
CA THR A 65 -20.07 1.63 -24.49
C THR A 65 -21.25 1.22 -23.60
N LEU A 66 -21.43 1.89 -22.46
CA LEU A 66 -22.59 1.68 -21.58
C LEU A 66 -23.89 2.02 -22.31
N ARG A 67 -24.87 1.13 -22.24
CA ARG A 67 -26.17 1.29 -22.90
C ARG A 67 -27.08 2.27 -22.17
N ASP A 68 -27.23 2.07 -20.85
CA ASP A 68 -28.11 2.89 -20.01
C ASP A 68 -27.30 3.96 -19.26
N LYS A 69 -26.97 5.04 -19.96
CA LYS A 69 -26.17 6.14 -19.40
C LYS A 69 -26.98 7.05 -18.49
N ASN A 70 -28.31 7.04 -18.59
CA ASN A 70 -29.19 7.94 -17.85
C ASN A 70 -29.38 7.51 -16.39
N ARG A 71 -29.00 6.27 -16.04
CA ARG A 71 -29.05 5.77 -14.66
C ARG A 71 -28.02 6.41 -13.72
N TYR A 72 -26.97 7.03 -14.28
CA TYR A 72 -25.89 7.62 -13.51
C TYR A 72 -26.21 9.08 -13.20
N GLN A 73 -25.93 9.49 -11.96
CA GLN A 73 -26.30 10.81 -11.44
C GLN A 73 -25.29 11.89 -11.80
N SER A 74 -24.05 11.49 -12.14
CA SER A 74 -22.99 12.41 -12.53
C SER A 74 -22.15 11.87 -13.68
N TYR A 75 -21.40 12.76 -14.33
CA TYR A 75 -20.41 12.37 -15.33
C TYR A 75 -19.35 11.46 -14.73
N ASP A 76 -18.86 11.79 -13.54
CA ASP A 76 -17.84 11.02 -12.85
C ASP A 76 -18.28 9.59 -12.57
N GLU A 77 -19.51 9.40 -12.09
CA GLU A 77 -20.09 8.09 -11.84
C GLU A 77 -20.20 7.27 -13.14
N LEU A 78 -20.59 7.91 -14.24
CA LEU A 78 -20.65 7.28 -15.56
C LEU A 78 -19.25 6.82 -16.04
N ILE A 79 -18.23 7.68 -15.90
CA ILE A 79 -16.84 7.33 -16.26
C ILE A 79 -16.35 6.16 -15.42
N SER A 80 -16.51 6.25 -14.08
CA SER A 80 -16.09 5.22 -13.14
C SER A 80 -16.73 3.87 -13.44
N ALA A 81 -18.04 3.85 -13.70
CA ALA A 81 -18.74 2.60 -14.01
C ALA A 81 -18.28 1.98 -15.34
N GLY A 82 -18.03 2.80 -16.37
CA GLY A 82 -17.48 2.31 -17.62
C GLY A 82 -16.06 1.74 -17.45
N PHE A 83 -15.25 2.37 -16.62
CA PHE A 83 -13.93 1.88 -16.26
C PHE A 83 -13.98 0.57 -15.48
N GLU A 84 -14.89 0.42 -14.51
CA GLU A 84 -15.08 -0.85 -13.80
C GLU A 84 -15.53 -1.97 -14.75
N GLU A 85 -16.46 -1.69 -15.66
CA GLU A 85 -16.85 -2.66 -16.71
C GLU A 85 -15.65 -3.06 -17.56
N HIS A 86 -14.83 -2.10 -17.99
CA HIS A 86 -13.58 -2.37 -18.72
C HIS A 86 -12.62 -3.28 -17.94
N ALA A 87 -12.40 -3.01 -16.65
CA ALA A 87 -11.55 -3.83 -15.80
C ALA A 87 -12.12 -5.24 -15.57
N SER A 88 -13.44 -5.36 -15.42
CA SER A 88 -14.12 -6.62 -15.08
C SER A 88 -13.85 -7.75 -16.07
N PHE A 89 -13.66 -7.42 -17.36
CA PHE A 89 -13.31 -8.43 -18.38
C PHE A 89 -11.90 -9.00 -18.21
N VAL A 90 -10.98 -8.26 -17.59
CA VAL A 90 -9.56 -8.63 -17.49
C VAL A 90 -9.23 -9.32 -16.16
N ILE A 91 -9.98 -9.00 -15.11
CA ILE A 91 -9.76 -9.50 -13.74
C ILE A 91 -9.69 -11.03 -13.65
N PRO A 92 -10.61 -11.81 -14.26
CA PRO A 92 -10.51 -13.27 -14.18
C PRO A 92 -9.20 -13.82 -14.74
N ALA A 93 -8.66 -13.19 -15.80
CA ALA A 93 -7.37 -13.58 -16.37
C ALA A 93 -6.20 -13.17 -15.45
N ILE A 94 -6.28 -12.02 -14.79
CA ILE A 94 -5.31 -11.59 -13.77
C ILE A 94 -5.25 -12.61 -12.62
N GLU A 95 -6.39 -13.03 -12.09
CA GLU A 95 -6.47 -14.04 -11.03
C GLU A 95 -5.86 -15.38 -11.45
N LYS A 96 -6.06 -15.80 -12.71
CA LYS A 96 -5.41 -17.01 -13.24
C LYS A 96 -3.90 -16.87 -13.37
N VAL A 97 -3.39 -15.69 -13.73
CA VAL A 97 -1.95 -15.42 -13.75
C VAL A 97 -1.37 -15.47 -12.34
N ILE A 98 -2.03 -14.87 -11.35
CA ILE A 98 -1.64 -14.94 -9.93
C ILE A 98 -1.60 -16.40 -9.47
N TYR A 99 -2.68 -17.14 -9.68
CA TYR A 99 -2.78 -18.55 -9.30
C TYR A 99 -1.66 -19.40 -9.93
N ARG A 100 -1.35 -19.16 -11.20
CA ARG A 100 -0.27 -19.86 -11.89
C ARG A 100 1.10 -19.57 -11.27
N ALA A 101 1.42 -18.31 -11.01
CA ALA A 101 2.68 -17.93 -10.38
C ALA A 101 2.83 -18.54 -8.98
N ILE A 102 1.74 -18.56 -8.19
CA ILE A 102 1.74 -19.16 -6.85
C ILE A 102 2.04 -20.66 -6.91
N ASN A 103 1.39 -21.39 -7.83
CA ASN A 103 1.61 -22.83 -8.00
C ASN A 103 3.02 -23.18 -8.47
N ASP A 104 3.65 -22.29 -9.24
CA ASP A 104 5.04 -22.43 -9.70
C ASP A 104 6.06 -21.94 -8.64
N TYR A 105 5.60 -21.43 -7.49
CA TYR A 105 6.41 -20.81 -6.42
C TYR A 105 7.20 -19.56 -6.84
N ASP A 106 6.74 -18.92 -7.92
CA ASP A 106 7.35 -17.73 -8.49
C ASP A 106 6.81 -16.46 -7.84
N ASP A 107 7.72 -15.52 -7.52
CA ASP A 107 7.33 -14.17 -7.14
C ASP A 107 6.88 -13.41 -8.38
N ILE A 108 5.81 -12.62 -8.27
CA ILE A 108 5.23 -11.86 -9.38
C ILE A 108 4.88 -10.43 -8.97
N ILE A 109 5.17 -9.49 -9.87
CA ILE A 109 4.66 -8.12 -9.84
C ILE A 109 3.70 -7.96 -11.03
N LEU A 110 2.47 -7.56 -10.73
CA LEU A 110 1.45 -7.19 -11.71
C LEU A 110 1.22 -5.69 -11.63
N GLU A 111 1.27 -5.00 -12.77
CA GLU A 111 1.03 -3.56 -12.85
C GLU A 111 -0.10 -3.23 -13.84
N GLY A 112 -0.89 -2.20 -13.52
CA GLY A 112 -1.67 -1.50 -14.54
C GLY A 112 -3.05 -1.04 -14.10
N VAL A 113 -3.80 -0.52 -15.07
CA VAL A 113 -5.07 0.18 -14.80
C VAL A 113 -6.20 -0.77 -14.40
N HIS A 114 -6.13 -2.06 -14.77
CA HIS A 114 -7.17 -3.04 -14.46
C HIS A 114 -7.09 -3.56 -13.02
N LEU A 115 -6.05 -3.18 -12.27
CA LEU A 115 -5.89 -3.55 -10.87
C LEU A 115 -6.72 -2.59 -10.00
N VAL A 116 -8.01 -2.91 -9.86
CA VAL A 116 -8.99 -2.12 -9.11
C VAL A 116 -9.24 -2.76 -7.74
N PRO A 117 -8.95 -2.06 -6.63
CA PRO A 117 -9.31 -2.53 -5.30
C PRO A 117 -10.80 -2.88 -5.18
N GLY A 118 -11.09 -3.99 -4.50
CA GLY A 118 -12.45 -4.51 -4.33
C GLY A 118 -13.03 -5.29 -5.52
N LEU A 119 -12.37 -5.31 -6.68
CA LEU A 119 -12.81 -6.13 -7.82
C LEU A 119 -12.00 -7.43 -8.01
N ILE A 120 -10.82 -7.54 -7.40
CA ILE A 120 -9.98 -8.74 -7.44
C ILE A 120 -10.17 -9.50 -6.13
N ASP A 121 -10.54 -10.78 -6.20
CA ASP A 121 -10.63 -11.61 -5.00
C ASP A 121 -9.23 -12.08 -4.58
N LEU A 122 -8.59 -11.30 -3.71
CA LEU A 122 -7.27 -11.63 -3.16
C LEU A 122 -7.34 -12.55 -1.94
N GLU A 123 -8.52 -12.71 -1.33
CA GLU A 123 -8.70 -13.53 -0.12
C GLU A 123 -8.33 -14.99 -0.41
N GLN A 124 -8.70 -15.48 -1.59
CA GLN A 124 -8.40 -16.84 -2.05
C GLN A 124 -6.91 -17.19 -2.07
N PHE A 125 -6.01 -16.20 -2.05
CA PHE A 125 -4.56 -16.41 -2.11
C PHE A 125 -3.85 -16.16 -0.76
N LYS A 126 -4.53 -15.59 0.26
CA LYS A 126 -3.89 -15.10 1.49
C LYS A 126 -3.23 -16.18 2.34
N GLU A 127 -3.65 -17.44 2.25
CA GLU A 127 -3.04 -18.54 3.00
C GLU A 127 -1.79 -19.10 2.31
N ILE A 128 -1.67 -18.88 1.01
CA ILE A 128 -0.68 -19.55 0.15
C ILE A 128 0.37 -18.60 -0.45
N ALA A 129 0.16 -17.28 -0.38
CA ALA A 129 1.06 -16.27 -0.92
C ALA A 129 1.14 -15.02 -0.03
N ASN A 130 2.24 -14.26 -0.11
CA ASN A 130 2.37 -12.96 0.53
C ASN A 130 1.86 -11.88 -0.44
N ILE A 131 0.69 -11.32 -0.17
CA ILE A 131 0.01 -10.41 -1.10
C ILE A 131 0.20 -8.97 -0.65
N TYR A 132 0.61 -8.12 -1.58
CA TYR A 132 0.70 -6.68 -1.39
C TYR A 132 0.02 -5.98 -2.53
N PHE A 133 -0.92 -5.08 -2.23
CA PHE A 133 -1.59 -4.26 -3.23
C PHE A 133 -1.31 -2.80 -2.91
N PHE A 134 -0.86 -2.04 -3.90
CA PHE A 134 -0.65 -0.60 -3.82
C PHE A 134 -1.44 0.10 -4.92
N VAL A 135 -1.99 1.26 -4.59
CA VAL A 135 -2.47 2.22 -5.60
C VAL A 135 -1.53 3.42 -5.65
N LEU A 136 -0.99 3.71 -6.82
CA LEU A 136 -0.13 4.88 -7.00
C LEU A 136 -0.96 6.12 -7.32
N ALA A 137 -0.62 7.23 -6.68
CA ALA A 137 -1.29 8.51 -6.81
C ALA A 137 -0.34 9.62 -7.28
N SER A 138 -0.91 10.67 -7.87
CA SER A 138 -0.21 11.92 -8.18
C SER A 138 -1.17 13.09 -8.03
N ASP A 139 -0.64 14.26 -7.69
CA ASP A 139 -1.38 15.50 -7.85
C ASP A 139 -1.72 15.74 -9.33
N GLU A 140 -2.75 16.55 -9.58
CA GLU A 140 -3.28 16.77 -10.93
C GLU A 140 -2.27 17.41 -11.88
N GLU A 141 -1.46 18.36 -11.40
CA GLU A 141 -0.48 19.07 -12.20
C GLU A 141 0.62 18.12 -12.68
N SER A 142 1.25 17.38 -11.75
CA SER A 142 2.24 16.35 -12.04
C SER A 142 1.67 15.24 -12.93
N HIS A 143 0.42 14.82 -12.70
CA HIS A 143 -0.25 13.82 -13.53
C HIS A 143 -0.42 14.33 -14.95
N LYS A 144 -0.91 15.55 -15.12
CA LYS A 144 -1.10 16.19 -16.43
C LYS A 144 0.20 16.31 -17.19
N GLU A 145 1.26 16.79 -16.55
CA GLU A 145 2.58 16.88 -17.17
C GLU A 145 3.08 15.53 -17.68
N ARG A 146 3.03 14.50 -16.83
CA ARG A 146 3.45 13.14 -17.20
C ARG A 146 2.58 12.56 -18.32
N PHE A 147 1.28 12.82 -18.26
CA PHE A 147 0.33 12.39 -19.28
C PHE A 147 0.64 13.02 -20.65
N VAL A 148 0.93 14.33 -20.68
CA VAL A 148 1.37 15.05 -21.90
C VAL A 148 2.69 14.50 -22.42
N LYS A 149 3.70 14.36 -21.56
CA LYS A 149 5.03 13.81 -21.94
C LYS A 149 4.89 12.43 -22.59
N ARG A 150 4.05 11.56 -22.02
CA ARG A 150 3.78 10.22 -22.56
C ARG A 150 3.08 10.27 -23.92
N ALA A 151 2.09 11.15 -24.12
CA ALA A 151 1.40 11.29 -25.39
C ALA A 151 2.36 11.70 -26.53
N VAL A 152 3.28 12.63 -26.25
CA VAL A 152 4.32 13.08 -27.20
C VAL A 152 5.28 11.93 -27.56
N GLN A 153 5.75 11.16 -26.57
CA GLN A 153 6.68 10.06 -26.80
C GLN A 153 6.09 8.94 -27.67
N ILE A 154 4.82 8.59 -27.46
CA ILE A 154 4.17 7.46 -28.15
C ILE A 154 3.65 7.86 -29.56
N HIS A 155 3.84 9.11 -30.01
CA HIS A 155 3.35 9.60 -31.31
C HIS A 155 1.83 9.39 -31.50
N ARG A 156 1.08 9.24 -30.42
CA ARG A 156 -0.39 9.17 -30.43
C ARG A 156 -0.87 10.61 -30.50
N GLY A 157 -1.48 11.00 -31.62
CA GLY A 157 -1.87 12.38 -31.92
C GLY A 157 -2.74 13.07 -30.85
N GLY A 158 -2.96 14.38 -31.01
CA GLY A 158 -3.55 15.27 -30.00
C GLY A 158 -4.86 14.84 -29.33
N LYS A 159 -5.66 13.94 -29.94
CA LYS A 159 -6.90 13.41 -29.38
C LYS A 159 -6.76 12.71 -28.02
N GLN A 160 -5.57 12.25 -27.64
CA GLN A 160 -5.35 11.63 -26.33
C GLN A 160 -5.35 12.66 -25.19
N LEU A 161 -4.97 13.91 -25.46
CA LEU A 161 -4.97 15.00 -24.48
C LEU A 161 -6.40 15.41 -24.08
N ASP A 162 -7.35 15.25 -25.00
CA ASP A 162 -8.77 15.57 -24.78
C ASP A 162 -9.40 14.71 -23.66
N TYR A 163 -8.77 13.59 -23.31
CA TYR A 163 -9.28 12.63 -22.30
C TYR A 163 -8.58 12.71 -20.94
N PHE A 164 -7.86 13.80 -20.66
CA PHE A 164 -7.23 13.96 -19.36
C PHE A 164 -8.26 13.97 -18.23
N THR A 165 -9.40 14.63 -18.43
CA THR A 165 -10.48 14.70 -17.44
C THR A 165 -11.00 13.31 -17.06
N GLU A 166 -11.32 12.46 -18.05
CA GLU A 166 -11.76 11.09 -17.80
C GLU A 166 -10.66 10.25 -17.15
N ASN A 167 -9.40 10.46 -17.51
CA ASN A 167 -8.29 9.78 -16.86
C ASN A 167 -8.12 10.20 -15.39
N ARG A 168 -8.36 11.47 -15.09
CA ARG A 168 -8.32 12.02 -13.74
C ARG A 168 -9.46 11.48 -12.89
N ILE A 169 -10.67 11.38 -13.45
CA ILE A 169 -11.80 10.74 -12.78
C ILE A 169 -11.47 9.28 -12.43
N ILE A 170 -10.86 8.53 -13.36
CA ILE A 170 -10.41 7.15 -13.10
C ILE A 170 -9.36 7.10 -11.98
N HIS A 171 -8.42 8.05 -11.97
CA HIS A 171 -7.44 8.17 -10.89
C HIS A 171 -8.13 8.34 -9.54
N ASP A 172 -9.02 9.32 -9.42
CA ASP A 172 -9.69 9.63 -8.16
C ASP A 172 -10.63 8.49 -7.72
N HIS A 173 -11.26 7.80 -8.68
CA HIS A 173 -12.03 6.58 -8.43
C HIS A 173 -11.17 5.45 -7.86
N LEU A 174 -9.97 5.22 -8.41
CA LEU A 174 -9.03 4.22 -7.88
C LEU A 174 -8.57 4.56 -6.46
N LEU A 175 -8.36 5.84 -6.14
CA LEU A 175 -8.02 6.26 -4.77
C LEU A 175 -9.17 5.96 -3.81
N LYS A 176 -10.39 6.32 -4.18
CA LYS A 176 -11.58 6.01 -3.37
C LYS A 176 -11.72 4.51 -3.13
N LYS A 177 -11.56 3.70 -4.18
CA LYS A 177 -11.58 2.23 -4.05
C LYS A 177 -10.47 1.72 -3.15
N ALA A 178 -9.28 2.32 -3.20
CA ALA A 178 -8.18 1.94 -2.33
C ALA A 178 -8.52 2.24 -0.85
N GLU A 179 -9.06 3.42 -0.56
CA GLU A 179 -9.54 3.79 0.78
C GLU A 179 -10.63 2.83 1.28
N ASP A 180 -11.67 2.61 0.47
CA ASP A 180 -12.81 1.73 0.81
C ASP A 180 -12.38 0.26 1.09
N ASN A 181 -11.23 -0.17 0.56
CA ASN A 181 -10.72 -1.54 0.69
C ASN A 181 -9.41 -1.61 1.50
N GLU A 182 -9.04 -0.55 2.22
CA GLU A 182 -7.84 -0.48 3.06
C GLU A 182 -6.53 -0.80 2.31
N VAL A 183 -6.47 -0.49 1.01
CA VAL A 183 -5.30 -0.67 0.15
C VAL A 183 -4.39 0.56 0.25
N PRO A 184 -3.09 0.40 0.58
CA PRO A 184 -2.16 1.52 0.68
C PRO A 184 -2.06 2.38 -0.59
N ILE A 185 -2.22 3.69 -0.42
CA ILE A 185 -2.00 4.69 -1.46
C ILE A 185 -0.59 5.26 -1.36
N ILE A 186 0.16 5.25 -2.47
CA ILE A 186 1.52 5.78 -2.54
C ILE A 186 1.56 6.99 -3.48
N TYR A 187 1.71 8.18 -2.90
CA TYR A 187 1.93 9.41 -3.67
C TYR A 187 3.31 9.42 -4.33
N THR A 188 3.34 9.67 -5.64
CA THR A 188 4.52 9.54 -6.49
C THR A 188 5.28 10.85 -6.67
N GLU A 189 6.03 11.24 -5.64
CA GLU A 189 6.93 12.41 -5.69
C GLU A 189 8.24 12.10 -6.40
N SER A 190 8.90 11.02 -5.98
CA SER A 190 10.13 10.50 -6.58
C SER A 190 10.15 8.97 -6.55
N ILE A 191 10.90 8.36 -7.46
CA ILE A 191 11.04 6.91 -7.55
C ILE A 191 11.56 6.34 -6.22
N ASP A 192 12.63 6.90 -5.67
CA ASP A 192 13.23 6.38 -4.42
C ASP A 192 12.30 6.49 -3.22
N SER A 193 11.58 7.60 -3.07
CA SER A 193 10.61 7.78 -1.98
C SER A 193 9.48 6.77 -2.09
N SER A 194 8.90 6.60 -3.29
CA SER A 194 7.85 5.62 -3.52
C SER A 194 8.32 4.18 -3.25
N LEU A 195 9.51 3.81 -3.72
CA LEU A 195 10.10 2.49 -3.48
C LEU A 195 10.33 2.25 -1.98
N LYS A 196 10.85 3.24 -1.25
CA LYS A 196 11.08 3.12 0.19
C LYS A 196 9.77 2.84 0.94
N LYS A 197 8.68 3.54 0.60
CA LYS A 197 7.34 3.33 1.20
C LYS A 197 6.78 1.93 0.88
N MET A 198 6.91 1.50 -0.38
CA MET A 198 6.45 0.16 -0.80
C MET A 198 7.25 -0.96 -0.12
N LEU A 199 8.58 -0.87 -0.12
CA LEU A 199 9.46 -1.86 0.51
C LEU A 199 9.26 -1.96 2.01
N ARG A 200 9.01 -0.84 2.69
CA ARG A 200 8.65 -0.85 4.11
C ARG A 200 7.39 -1.67 4.38
N THR A 201 6.41 -1.61 3.47
CA THR A 201 5.17 -2.39 3.58
C THR A 201 5.41 -3.86 3.24
N ILE A 202 6.18 -4.13 2.17
CA ILE A 202 6.46 -5.49 1.68
C ILE A 202 7.29 -6.27 2.69
N ASN A 203 8.37 -5.67 3.16
CA ASN A 203 9.29 -6.36 4.04
C ASN A 203 8.95 -6.20 5.51
N LYS A 204 7.74 -5.68 5.82
CA LYS A 204 7.27 -5.42 7.18
C LYS A 204 7.34 -6.71 7.99
N SER A 205 8.42 -6.85 8.74
CA SER A 205 8.63 -7.92 9.70
C SER A 205 8.28 -7.34 11.05
N CYS A 206 7.33 -7.95 11.75
CA CYS A 206 6.89 -7.47 13.05
C CYS A 206 7.30 -8.44 14.14
N ARG A 207 7.71 -7.90 15.29
CA ARG A 207 8.03 -8.67 16.49
C ARG A 207 7.46 -7.94 17.70
N THR A 208 6.86 -8.71 18.60
CA THR A 208 6.51 -8.19 19.92
C THR A 208 7.76 -8.23 20.79
N ILE A 209 8.19 -7.07 21.29
CA ILE A 209 9.28 -6.95 22.25
C ILE A 209 8.75 -6.45 23.59
N LYS A 210 9.27 -7.01 24.69
CA LYS A 210 8.93 -6.59 26.05
C LYS A 210 9.91 -5.49 26.45
N LEU A 211 9.42 -4.28 26.68
CA LEU A 211 10.24 -3.14 27.11
C LEU A 211 9.89 -2.68 28.51
N LYS A 212 10.92 -2.30 29.27
CA LYS A 212 10.82 -1.62 30.55
C LYS A 212 11.59 -0.31 30.46
N ASN A 213 10.84 0.79 30.47
CA ASN A 213 11.31 2.16 30.30
C ASN A 213 10.43 3.15 31.08
N SER A 214 10.95 4.32 31.41
CA SER A 214 10.15 5.47 31.87
C SER A 214 9.45 6.15 30.68
N LEU A 215 8.51 7.06 30.98
CA LEU A 215 7.88 7.85 29.93
C LEU A 215 8.89 8.79 29.24
N ASP A 216 9.86 9.32 29.98
CA ASP A 216 10.89 10.20 29.43
C ASP A 216 11.86 9.42 28.50
N GLU A 217 12.11 8.15 28.78
CA GLU A 217 12.93 7.27 27.93
C GLU A 217 12.21 6.83 26.64
N LEU A 218 10.90 7.08 26.51
CA LEU A 218 10.17 6.73 25.29
C LEU A 218 10.69 7.46 24.06
N GLU A 219 11.17 8.71 24.23
CA GLU A 219 11.76 9.49 23.14
C GLU A 219 12.99 8.79 22.55
N ASP A 220 13.85 8.22 23.39
CA ASP A 220 15.04 7.50 22.92
C ASP A 220 14.66 6.21 22.16
N ILE A 221 13.64 5.49 22.63
CA ILE A 221 13.15 4.28 21.94
C ILE A 221 12.53 4.66 20.58
N ILE A 222 11.77 5.77 20.52
CA ILE A 222 11.23 6.32 19.28
C ILE A 222 12.36 6.67 18.30
N ASP A 223 13.43 7.28 18.79
CA ASP A 223 14.57 7.66 17.98
C ASP A 223 15.30 6.46 17.38
N ILE A 224 15.57 5.44 18.21
CA ILE A 224 16.16 4.19 17.75
C ILE A 224 15.26 3.56 16.69
N LEU A 225 13.97 3.39 16.99
CA LEU A 225 13.08 2.65 16.10
C LEU A 225 12.81 3.41 14.80
N ILE A 226 12.37 4.67 14.89
CA ILE A 226 11.84 5.42 13.75
C ILE A 226 12.94 6.20 13.04
N ARG A 227 13.74 7.00 13.77
CA ARG A 227 14.75 7.87 13.14
C ARG A 227 15.94 7.06 12.62
N LYS A 228 16.44 6.12 13.41
CA LYS A 228 17.67 5.36 13.08
C LYS A 228 17.40 4.16 12.18
N HIS A 229 16.38 3.37 12.50
CA HIS A 229 16.10 2.09 11.83
C HIS A 229 14.87 2.12 10.91
N ASN A 230 14.20 3.28 10.77
CA ASN A 230 13.05 3.44 9.88
C ASN A 230 11.93 2.39 10.13
N GLY A 231 11.82 1.91 11.37
CA GLY A 231 10.80 0.99 11.86
C GLY A 231 9.49 1.70 12.19
N SER A 232 8.54 0.97 12.78
CA SER A 232 7.25 1.50 13.23
C SER A 232 6.78 0.86 14.52
N PHE A 233 5.99 1.62 15.30
CA PHE A 233 5.20 1.09 16.40
C PHE A 233 3.77 0.87 15.94
N GLU A 234 3.29 -0.37 15.95
CA GLU A 234 1.91 -0.65 15.56
C GLU A 234 1.00 -0.67 16.78
N LYS A 235 1.45 -1.33 17.85
CA LYS A 235 0.63 -1.63 19.02
C LYS A 235 1.46 -1.59 20.30
N ILE A 236 0.87 -1.06 21.37
CA ILE A 236 1.42 -1.13 22.73
C ILE A 236 0.40 -1.82 23.61
N SER A 237 0.84 -2.83 24.37
CA SER A 237 0.02 -3.52 25.36
C SER A 237 0.62 -3.31 26.74
N TYR A 238 -0.16 -2.74 27.66
CA TYR A 238 0.24 -2.48 29.03
C TYR A 238 -0.18 -3.67 29.90
N ILE A 239 0.81 -4.42 30.40
CA ILE A 239 0.60 -5.59 31.26
C ILE A 239 0.58 -5.13 32.71
N MET A 240 -0.58 -5.25 33.36
CA MET A 240 -0.82 -4.81 34.73
C MET A 240 -1.10 -6.00 35.64
N ASP A 241 -0.48 -6.01 36.82
CA ASP A 241 -0.71 -7.07 37.80
C ASP A 241 -2.17 -7.08 38.26
N GLY A 242 -2.78 -8.27 38.34
CA GLY A 242 -4.17 -8.45 38.74
C GLY A 242 -5.21 -8.34 37.61
N PHE A 243 -4.79 -8.07 36.37
CA PHE A 243 -5.65 -8.07 35.19
C PHE A 243 -5.29 -9.24 34.26
N THR A 244 -6.30 -9.94 33.74
CA THR A 244 -6.13 -11.01 32.75
C THR A 244 -5.83 -10.47 31.36
N ASP A 245 -6.50 -9.38 30.99
CA ASP A 245 -6.40 -8.77 29.67
C ASP A 245 -5.58 -7.47 29.75
N PRO A 246 -4.60 -7.27 28.86
CA PRO A 246 -3.82 -6.05 28.85
C PRO A 246 -4.62 -4.87 28.31
N LEU A 247 -4.27 -3.66 28.73
CA LEU A 247 -4.75 -2.45 28.05
C LEU A 247 -4.01 -2.33 26.72
N VAL A 248 -4.73 -2.39 25.60
CA VAL A 248 -4.14 -2.33 24.25
C VAL A 248 -4.41 -0.97 23.60
N ARG A 249 -3.36 -0.38 23.02
CA ARG A 249 -3.45 0.81 22.17
C ARG A 249 -2.83 0.54 20.81
N ASN A 250 -3.63 0.65 19.75
CA ASN A 250 -3.13 0.69 18.38
C ASN A 250 -2.63 2.11 18.11
N VAL A 251 -1.33 2.27 17.93
CA VAL A 251 -0.68 3.59 17.83
C VAL A 251 -0.23 3.91 16.41
N ASN A 252 0.11 2.91 15.60
CA ASN A 252 0.48 3.02 14.18
C ASN A 252 1.46 4.18 13.86
N ILE A 253 2.43 4.44 14.75
CA ILE A 253 3.39 5.53 14.60
C ILE A 253 4.49 5.06 13.66
N ASN A 254 4.56 5.71 12.50
CA ASN A 254 5.45 5.29 11.43
C ASN A 254 6.29 6.45 10.86
N GLU A 255 6.02 7.69 11.26
CA GLU A 255 6.77 8.87 10.88
C GLU A 255 7.33 9.62 12.08
N THR A 256 8.51 10.22 11.90
CA THR A 256 9.17 11.03 12.94
C THR A 256 8.27 12.18 13.40
N LYS A 257 7.54 12.81 12.47
CA LYS A 257 6.65 13.94 12.76
C LYS A 257 5.47 13.57 13.65
N GLU A 258 4.89 12.38 13.45
CA GLU A 258 3.80 11.88 14.29
C GLU A 258 4.29 11.62 15.72
N ALA A 259 5.47 11.00 15.84
CA ALA A 259 6.08 10.72 17.12
C ALA A 259 6.43 12.02 17.89
N GLU A 260 7.02 13.00 17.21
CA GLU A 260 7.31 14.33 17.78
C GLU A 260 6.05 15.07 18.20
N SER A 261 4.96 14.97 17.42
CA SER A 261 3.68 15.60 17.76
C SER A 261 3.10 15.00 19.05
N PHE A 262 3.21 13.69 19.22
CA PHE A 262 2.78 13.01 20.44
C PHE A 262 3.61 13.42 21.67
N LEU A 263 4.94 13.44 21.54
CA LEU A 263 5.84 13.86 22.63
C LEU A 263 5.61 15.33 23.02
N ASN A 264 5.46 16.21 22.03
CA ASN A 264 5.12 17.62 22.26
C ASN A 264 3.76 17.79 22.93
N TYR A 265 2.76 16.99 22.55
CA TYR A 265 1.44 17.00 23.21
C TYR A 265 1.55 16.66 24.70
N LEU A 266 2.31 15.62 25.06
CA LEU A 266 2.52 15.25 26.47
C LEU A 266 3.27 16.34 27.24
N ASN A 267 4.32 16.92 26.66
CA ASN A 267 5.12 17.97 27.31
C ASN A 267 4.33 19.28 27.53
N THR A 268 3.36 19.58 26.66
CA THR A 268 2.50 20.77 26.77
C THR A 268 1.28 20.56 27.68
N HIS A 269 0.99 19.33 28.11
CA HIS A 269 -0.16 18.99 28.96
C HIS A 269 0.27 18.20 30.21
N PRO A 270 0.73 18.88 31.29
CA PRO A 270 1.30 18.24 32.48
C PRO A 270 0.38 17.20 33.12
N ASN A 271 -0.91 17.50 33.24
CA ASN A 271 -1.90 16.57 33.81
C ASN A 271 -1.99 15.27 33.00
N LYS A 272 -1.89 15.34 31.66
CA LYS A 272 -1.91 14.17 30.78
C LYS A 272 -0.61 13.38 30.86
N LYS A 273 0.53 14.07 31.00
CA LYS A 273 1.82 13.42 31.26
C LYS A 273 1.78 12.63 32.58
N GLU A 274 1.27 13.22 33.66
CA GLU A 274 1.13 12.56 34.96
C GLU A 274 0.21 11.33 34.89
N GLU A 275 -0.93 11.41 34.18
CA GLU A 275 -1.81 10.25 33.93
C GLU A 275 -1.09 9.13 33.18
N MET A 276 -0.27 9.48 32.18
CA MET A 276 0.50 8.52 31.39
C MET A 276 1.64 7.89 32.20
N GLU A 277 2.31 8.66 33.06
CA GLU A 277 3.33 8.16 33.98
C GLU A 277 2.75 7.17 34.98
N LYS A 278 1.55 7.44 35.53
CA LYS A 278 0.83 6.49 36.38
C LYS A 278 0.58 5.18 35.65
N LEU A 279 0.13 5.24 34.39
CA LEU A 279 -0.07 4.04 33.56
C LEU A 279 1.24 3.28 33.32
N TYR A 280 2.35 3.99 33.05
CA TYR A 280 3.67 3.38 32.87
C TYR A 280 4.14 2.66 34.14
N ASN A 281 3.89 3.24 35.31
CA ASN A 281 4.28 2.70 36.62
C ASN A 281 3.42 1.50 37.05
N LEU A 282 2.15 1.44 36.65
CA LEU A 282 1.27 0.28 36.88
C LEU A 282 1.65 -0.93 36.02
N SER A 283 2.41 -0.72 34.95
CA SER A 283 2.78 -1.76 34.00
C SER A 283 4.17 -2.31 34.34
N LYS A 284 4.27 -3.61 34.67
CA LYS A 284 5.57 -4.25 35.01
C LYS A 284 6.58 -4.14 33.87
N TYR A 285 6.08 -4.37 32.66
CA TYR A 285 6.70 -4.12 31.38
C TYR A 285 5.58 -3.83 30.37
N ARG A 286 5.93 -3.37 29.18
CA ARG A 286 4.99 -3.17 28.07
C ARG A 286 5.41 -4.01 26.89
N GLU A 287 4.42 -4.55 26.19
CA GLU A 287 4.64 -5.28 24.94
C GLU A 287 4.45 -4.32 23.77
N PHE A 288 5.53 -4.07 23.05
CA PHE A 288 5.54 -3.25 21.85
C PHE A 288 5.57 -4.16 20.63
N LEU A 289 4.54 -4.08 19.78
CA LEU A 289 4.61 -4.64 18.43
C LEU A 289 5.37 -3.64 17.56
N ILE A 290 6.66 -3.92 17.37
CA ILE A 290 7.52 -3.16 16.47
C ILE A 290 7.57 -3.84 15.11
N CYS A 291 7.72 -3.05 14.05
CA CYS A 291 7.98 -3.58 12.73
C CYS A 291 9.16 -2.87 12.07
N ALA A 292 9.90 -3.58 11.23
CA ALA A 292 11.01 -3.05 10.46
C ALA A 292 10.99 -3.58 9.02
N SER A 293 11.95 -3.11 8.21
CA SER A 293 12.08 -3.45 6.80
C SER A 293 12.60 -4.85 6.53
N ASP A 294 12.93 -5.64 7.54
CA ASP A 294 13.23 -7.07 7.46
C ASP A 294 13.57 -7.58 8.88
N ILE A 295 13.92 -8.87 8.99
CA ILE A 295 14.31 -9.52 10.24
C ILE A 295 15.69 -9.06 10.72
N GLU A 296 16.62 -8.73 9.82
CA GLU A 296 17.96 -8.27 10.22
C GLU A 296 17.87 -6.90 10.91
N GLU A 297 17.06 -6.00 10.34
CA GLU A 297 16.79 -4.69 10.91
C GLU A 297 16.06 -4.79 12.26
N LEU A 298 15.08 -5.71 12.38
CA LEU A 298 14.45 -6.01 13.68
C LEU A 298 15.47 -6.48 14.71
N ASN A 299 16.41 -7.35 14.32
CA ASN A 299 17.45 -7.84 15.22
C ASN A 299 18.42 -6.73 15.63
N LEU A 300 18.73 -5.78 14.73
CA LEU A 300 19.54 -4.59 15.05
C LEU A 300 18.83 -3.68 16.06
N ILE A 301 17.54 -3.40 15.83
CA ILE A 301 16.71 -2.62 16.75
C ILE A 301 16.68 -3.28 18.14
N GLU A 302 16.37 -4.58 18.19
CA GLU A 302 16.28 -5.33 19.45
C GLU A 302 17.62 -5.33 20.19
N LYS A 303 18.72 -5.52 19.47
CA LYS A 303 20.07 -5.46 20.05
C LYS A 303 20.37 -4.08 20.63
N GLU A 304 20.07 -3.00 19.93
CA GLU A 304 20.34 -1.65 20.44
C GLU A 304 19.47 -1.30 21.66
N LEU A 305 18.20 -1.76 21.66
CA LEU A 305 17.33 -1.63 22.83
C LEU A 305 17.85 -2.47 24.02
N ASP A 306 18.44 -3.64 23.76
CA ASP A 306 19.10 -4.44 24.81
C ASP A 306 20.37 -3.77 25.34
N ASP A 307 21.21 -3.24 24.45
CA ASP A 307 22.46 -2.56 24.78
C ASP A 307 22.20 -1.31 25.64
N LYS A 308 21.05 -0.66 25.45
CA LYS A 308 20.57 0.45 26.31
C LYS A 308 19.80 0.01 27.56
N GLY A 309 19.56 -1.29 27.73
CA GLY A 309 18.90 -1.85 28.91
C GLY A 309 17.38 -1.73 28.94
N TYR A 310 16.74 -1.46 27.79
CA TYR A 310 15.29 -1.32 27.71
C TYR A 310 14.56 -2.66 27.60
N LEU A 311 15.21 -3.73 27.13
CA LEU A 311 14.58 -5.05 27.04
C LEU A 311 14.28 -5.62 28.43
N TYR A 312 13.03 -6.00 28.65
CA TYR A 312 12.62 -6.71 29.85
C TYR A 312 12.93 -8.20 29.69
N LYS A 313 13.84 -8.71 30.53
CA LYS A 313 14.19 -10.13 30.63
C LYS A 313 13.52 -10.71 31.88
N GLU A 314 12.72 -11.75 31.72
CA GLU A 314 12.20 -12.53 32.86
C GLU A 314 13.39 -13.23 33.53
N ILE A 315 13.62 -12.92 34.81
CA ILE A 315 14.61 -13.57 35.66
C ILE A 315 13.93 -14.73 36.38
#